data_AF-A0A0B9A814-F1
#
_entry.id   AF-A0A0B9A814-F1
#
_cell.length_a   1.000
_cell.length_b   1.000
_cell.length_c   1.000
_cell.angle_alpha   90.00
_cell.angle_beta   90.00
_cell.angle_gamma   90.00
#
_symmetry.space_group_name_H-M   'P 1'
#
loop_
_entity.id
_entity.type
_entity.pdbx_description
1 polymer ?
#
loop_
_entity_poly.entity_id
_entity_poly.type
_entity_poly.pdbx_seq_one_letter_code
_entity_poly.pdbx_strand_id
1 'polypeptide(L)'
;MSASIVIGADRSGASVRIDVEELLATRLLVQGNSGSGKSHLLRRLLEESASIVQQVVIDPEGDFVTLAEPFGHVVVDGAAYDGPEIAKLAARIRKHRASVILALDGLELEAQMRCAAVFLNTLFDAPRDEWYPALVVVDEAQMFAPAAAGDVTDEVRRLSLSAMTNLMCRGRKRGLAGVIATQRLAKLAKNVAAEASNFLMGRTFLDIDMARAADLLGMERREAEKIRDLERGHFLGLGPAIARRPVSVRIADVQTRARNVVQGLMPLPNAAGAEMESILLSEPLAMEAPPRTPEPEAPAPESGELLEQIAGFVPASEQVEPPAAPSLFEAEETAASIASILAEMAAEPDCTFQPASQLYQDFTVRCRMLRILPGMDLGVFRRRFAMAVAGIHDDKAAQWQDLLRIGKDVPDDLLAPFLTLARAAMEGAPCPDDERLAEIYGTRSSGRIRRLLEHLEKGNLIVVRTDYGGRRSVGIPALGMTTAPVEA
;
A
#
# COMPACT_ATOMS: atom_id res chain seq x y z
N MET A 1 12.69 26.64 35.46
CA MET A 1 11.83 27.54 34.65
C MET A 1 10.57 26.74 34.35
N SER A 2 9.37 27.20 34.69
CA SER A 2 8.15 26.44 34.35
C SER A 2 7.97 26.45 32.83
N ALA A 3 8.05 25.30 32.18
CA ALA A 3 7.84 25.14 30.74
C ALA A 3 6.34 25.18 30.39
N SER A 4 5.68 26.30 30.69
CA SER A 4 4.24 26.47 30.43
C SER A 4 3.98 27.22 29.12
N ILE A 5 3.09 26.72 28.28
CA ILE A 5 2.64 27.36 27.03
C ILE A 5 1.24 27.94 27.19
N VAL A 6 0.93 29.04 26.48
CA VAL A 6 -0.41 29.65 26.47
C VAL A 6 -1.18 29.16 25.25
N ILE A 7 -2.26 28.41 25.48
CA ILE A 7 -3.07 27.86 24.38
C ILE A 7 -4.25 28.76 23.99
N GLY A 8 -4.67 29.65 24.87
CA GLY A 8 -5.88 30.44 24.67
C GLY A 8 -6.28 31.23 25.90
N ALA A 9 -7.54 31.66 25.93
CA ALA A 9 -8.13 32.38 27.04
C ALA A 9 -9.46 31.75 27.46
N ASP A 10 -9.80 31.87 28.75
CA ASP A 10 -11.10 31.45 29.26
C ASP A 10 -12.19 32.51 29.00
N ARG A 11 -13.41 32.26 29.50
CA ARG A 11 -14.56 33.17 29.35
C ARG A 11 -14.34 34.54 30.01
N SER A 12 -13.45 34.64 30.99
CA SER A 12 -13.08 35.90 31.64
C SER A 12 -11.95 36.65 30.92
N GLY A 13 -11.36 36.03 29.89
CA GLY A 13 -10.18 36.55 29.19
C GLY A 13 -8.86 36.17 29.86
N ALA A 14 -8.87 35.38 30.94
CA ALA A 14 -7.65 34.92 31.60
C ALA A 14 -6.94 33.87 30.73
N SER A 15 -5.61 33.95 30.64
CA SER A 15 -4.84 32.99 29.85
C SER A 15 -4.92 31.58 30.41
N VAL A 16 -5.28 30.63 29.56
CA VAL A 16 -5.23 29.19 29.87
C VAL A 16 -3.91 28.63 29.39
N ARG A 17 -3.21 27.93 30.28
CA ARG A 17 -1.86 27.41 30.04
C ARG A 17 -1.85 25.89 30.07
N ILE A 18 -0.89 25.31 29.35
CA ILE A 18 -0.52 23.90 29.49
C ILE A 18 0.90 23.84 30.06
N ASP A 19 1.09 23.09 31.13
CA ASP A 19 2.43 22.73 31.63
C ASP A 19 3.00 21.59 30.77
N VAL A 20 4.05 21.87 30.00
CA VAL A 20 4.66 20.90 29.07
C VAL A 20 5.37 19.77 29.83
N GLU A 21 5.97 20.04 31.00
CA GLU A 21 6.61 19.00 31.81
C GLU A 21 5.58 18.02 32.36
N GLU A 22 4.47 18.54 32.89
CA GLU A 22 3.37 17.69 33.35
C GLU A 22 2.72 16.94 32.18
N LEU A 23 2.55 17.59 31.02
CA LEU A 23 2.02 16.99 29.80
C LEU A 23 2.85 15.78 29.35
N LEU A 24 4.18 15.87 29.43
CA LEU A 24 5.09 14.77 29.08
C LEU A 24 4.88 13.54 29.97
N ALA A 25 4.46 13.74 31.22
CA ALA A 25 4.15 12.66 32.15
C ALA A 25 2.73 12.10 31.99
N THR A 26 1.78 12.92 31.54
CA THR A 26 0.33 12.67 31.69
C THR A 26 -0.44 12.53 30.39
N ARG A 27 0.16 12.87 29.23
CA ARG A 27 -0.39 12.73 27.87
C ARG A 27 -1.68 13.51 27.65
N LEU A 28 -2.07 13.68 26.39
CA LEU A 28 -3.26 14.47 26.04
C LEU A 28 -4.11 13.77 24.99
N LEU A 29 -5.41 13.79 25.22
CA LEU A 29 -6.42 13.44 24.23
C LEU A 29 -7.17 14.69 23.79
N VAL A 30 -7.20 14.92 22.49
CA VAL A 30 -7.96 15.99 21.85
C VAL A 30 -9.11 15.38 21.05
N GLN A 31 -10.32 15.84 21.29
CA GLN A 31 -11.49 15.43 20.53
C GLN A 31 -12.16 16.66 19.91
N GLY A 32 -12.63 16.54 18.67
CA GLY A 32 -13.53 17.53 18.09
C GLY A 32 -13.94 17.13 16.67
N ASN A 33 -15.21 17.32 16.31
CA ASN A 33 -15.70 16.99 14.96
C ASN A 33 -15.02 17.86 13.89
N SER A 34 -15.14 17.48 12.61
CA SER A 34 -14.69 18.33 11.49
C SER A 34 -15.19 19.78 11.64
N GLY A 35 -14.28 20.73 11.42
CA GLY A 35 -14.54 22.16 11.59
C GLY A 35 -14.64 22.66 13.05
N SER A 36 -14.41 21.83 14.06
CA SER A 36 -14.37 22.26 15.48
C SER A 36 -13.15 23.13 15.83
N GLY A 37 -12.08 23.05 15.03
CA GLY A 37 -10.80 23.73 15.31
C GLY A 37 -9.73 22.80 15.91
N LYS A 38 -9.89 21.47 15.81
CA LYS A 38 -8.91 20.48 16.29
C LYS A 38 -7.50 20.69 15.71
N SER A 39 -7.34 20.77 14.40
CA SER A 39 -6.04 21.01 13.77
C SER A 39 -5.46 22.39 14.15
N HIS A 40 -6.31 23.40 14.35
CA HIS A 40 -5.91 24.73 14.84
C HIS A 40 -5.37 24.67 16.27
N LEU A 41 -6.02 23.92 17.15
CA LEU A 41 -5.54 23.65 18.51
C LEU A 41 -4.20 22.90 18.51
N LEU A 42 -4.07 21.85 17.70
CA LEU A 42 -2.81 21.11 17.59
C LEU A 42 -1.67 22.00 17.10
N ARG A 43 -1.92 22.86 16.08
CA ARG A 43 -0.94 23.85 15.64
C ARG A 43 -0.54 24.78 16.77
N ARG A 44 -1.52 25.36 17.48
CA ARG A 44 -1.22 26.26 18.60
C ARG A 44 -0.34 25.59 19.64
N LEU A 45 -0.61 24.32 19.95
CA LEU A 45 0.19 23.53 20.88
C LEU A 45 1.61 23.29 20.34
N LEU A 46 1.74 22.91 19.07
CA LEU A 46 3.03 22.64 18.42
C LEU A 46 3.87 23.91 18.29
N GLU A 47 3.31 25.02 17.83
CA GLU A 47 4.01 26.30 17.68
C GLU A 47 4.58 26.81 19.01
N GLU A 48 3.78 26.77 20.07
CA GLU A 48 4.18 27.29 21.38
C GLU A 48 5.18 26.38 22.10
N SER A 49 5.19 25.08 21.80
CA SER A 49 6.11 24.12 22.43
C SER A 49 7.34 23.76 21.58
N ALA A 50 7.47 24.31 20.36
CA ALA A 50 8.52 23.94 19.41
C ALA A 50 9.95 24.21 19.94
N SER A 51 10.12 25.28 20.71
CA SER A 51 11.41 25.63 21.33
C SER A 51 11.67 24.94 22.67
N ILE A 52 10.67 24.21 23.20
CA ILE A 52 10.67 23.64 24.55
C ILE A 52 11.00 22.14 24.50
N VAL A 53 10.42 21.40 23.56
CA VAL A 53 10.53 19.95 23.49
C VAL A 53 10.59 19.45 22.05
N GLN A 54 11.28 18.33 21.82
CA GLN A 54 11.26 17.65 20.53
C GLN A 54 9.82 17.26 20.17
N GLN A 55 9.43 17.48 18.92
CA GLN A 55 8.10 17.15 18.42
C GLN A 55 8.15 16.14 17.29
N VAL A 56 7.27 15.15 17.35
CA VAL A 56 7.07 14.16 16.29
C VAL A 56 5.59 14.21 15.92
N VAL A 57 5.27 14.57 14.68
CA VAL A 57 3.89 14.66 14.20
C VAL A 57 3.63 13.53 13.21
N ILE A 58 2.58 12.74 13.43
CA ILE A 58 2.04 11.77 12.47
C ILE A 58 0.83 12.41 11.81
N ASP A 59 0.97 12.72 10.51
CA ASP A 59 0.07 13.60 9.77
C ASP A 59 -0.56 12.88 8.57
N PRO A 60 -1.72 12.21 8.75
CA PRO A 60 -2.43 11.52 7.68
C PRO A 60 -3.04 12.44 6.62
N GLU A 61 -3.25 13.73 6.92
CA GLU A 61 -3.93 14.68 6.03
C GLU A 61 -2.97 15.74 5.42
N GLY A 62 -1.68 15.71 5.79
CA GLY A 62 -0.67 16.65 5.28
C GLY A 62 -0.86 18.09 5.78
N ASP A 63 -1.59 18.26 6.87
CA ASP A 63 -2.00 19.56 7.38
C ASP A 63 -0.79 20.32 7.98
N PHE A 64 0.11 19.64 8.66
CA PHE A 64 1.09 20.24 9.56
C PHE A 64 2.43 20.60 8.90
N VAL A 65 2.64 20.22 7.63
CA VAL A 65 3.90 20.43 6.88
C VAL A 65 4.40 21.89 6.88
N THR A 66 3.50 22.86 7.05
CA THR A 66 3.84 24.30 7.10
C THR A 66 4.54 24.73 8.39
N LEU A 67 4.63 23.87 9.41
CA LEU A 67 5.45 24.11 10.61
C LEU A 67 6.96 24.01 10.30
N ALA A 68 7.35 23.32 9.23
CA ALA A 68 8.74 23.06 8.88
C ALA A 68 9.59 24.33 8.71
N GLU A 69 9.08 25.31 7.98
CA GLU A 69 9.82 26.55 7.68
C GLU A 69 10.03 27.43 8.94
N PRO A 70 9.00 27.80 9.72
CA PRO A 70 9.20 28.66 10.89
C PRO A 70 9.79 27.96 12.11
N PHE A 71 9.59 26.65 12.29
CA PHE A 71 9.97 25.92 13.51
C PHE A 71 11.04 24.84 13.29
N GLY A 72 11.50 24.63 12.06
CA GLY A 72 12.60 23.74 11.75
C GLY A 72 12.25 22.25 11.79
N HIS A 73 10.96 21.89 11.69
CA HIS A 73 10.55 20.49 11.55
C HIS A 73 11.06 19.90 10.24
N VAL A 74 11.66 18.73 10.30
CA VAL A 74 11.99 17.93 9.12
C VAL A 74 10.70 17.31 8.58
N VAL A 75 10.41 17.48 7.30
CA VAL A 75 9.27 16.80 6.66
C VAL A 75 9.76 15.48 6.07
N VAL A 76 9.15 14.38 6.48
CA VAL A 76 9.34 13.05 5.89
C VAL A 76 8.07 12.69 5.16
N ASP A 77 8.14 12.68 3.83
CA ASP A 77 7.08 12.17 2.97
C ASP A 77 7.08 10.65 3.03
N GLY A 78 6.07 10.06 3.68
CA GLY A 78 5.93 8.61 3.83
C GLY A 78 5.77 7.87 2.51
N ALA A 79 5.29 8.52 1.44
CA ALA A 79 5.15 7.90 0.12
C ALA A 79 6.49 7.78 -0.63
N ALA A 80 7.51 8.54 -0.23
CA ALA A 80 8.81 8.57 -0.89
C ALA A 80 9.79 7.49 -0.40
N TYR A 81 9.45 6.73 0.65
CA TYR A 81 10.36 5.79 1.29
C TYR A 81 9.70 4.44 1.58
N ASP A 82 10.52 3.38 1.59
CA ASP A 82 10.06 2.06 2.03
C ASP A 82 10.10 1.88 3.56
N GLY A 83 9.56 0.77 4.07
CA GLY A 83 9.53 0.49 5.51
C GLY A 83 10.91 0.52 6.19
N PRO A 84 11.93 -0.21 5.69
CA PRO A 84 13.30 -0.14 6.21
C PRO A 84 13.93 1.26 6.21
N GLU A 85 13.67 2.08 5.20
CA GLU A 85 14.14 3.47 5.12
C GLU A 85 13.44 4.35 6.15
N ILE A 86 12.11 4.23 6.30
CA ILE A 86 11.34 4.90 7.34
C ILE A 86 11.88 4.57 8.74
N ALA A 87 12.24 3.32 9.01
CA ALA A 87 12.87 2.92 10.26
C ALA A 87 14.25 3.59 10.45
N LYS A 88 15.10 3.62 9.42
CA LYS A 88 16.42 4.30 9.49
C LYS A 88 16.25 5.80 9.76
N LEU A 89 15.27 6.45 9.12
CA LEU A 89 14.96 7.87 9.34
C LEU A 89 14.47 8.09 10.78
N ALA A 90 13.53 7.29 11.27
CA ALA A 90 13.02 7.37 12.64
C ALA A 90 14.15 7.23 13.68
N ALA A 91 15.06 6.27 13.49
CA ALA A 91 16.21 6.07 14.36
C ALA A 91 17.15 7.29 14.37
N ARG A 92 17.43 7.88 13.21
CA ARG A 92 18.24 9.12 13.12
C ARG A 92 17.56 10.29 13.81
N ILE A 93 16.26 10.47 13.57
CA ILE A 93 15.46 11.53 14.21
C ILE A 93 15.51 11.39 15.73
N ARG A 94 15.38 10.17 16.25
CA ARG A 94 15.45 9.89 17.68
C ARG A 94 16.81 10.23 18.26
N LYS A 95 17.87 9.77 17.61
CA LYS A 95 19.27 10.01 18.02
C LYS A 95 19.65 11.49 17.99
N HIS A 96 19.26 12.21 16.95
CA HIS A 96 19.63 13.62 16.74
C HIS A 96 18.63 14.61 17.35
N ARG A 97 17.52 14.13 17.91
CA ARG A 97 16.44 14.93 18.50
C ARG A 97 15.84 15.97 17.55
N ALA A 98 15.82 15.69 16.26
CA ALA A 98 15.19 16.57 15.27
C ALA A 98 13.66 16.51 15.46
N SER A 99 12.99 17.67 15.42
CA SER A 99 11.54 17.68 15.31
C SER A 99 11.14 17.26 13.89
N VAL A 100 10.08 16.46 13.74
CA VAL A 100 9.69 15.85 12.46
C VAL A 100 8.18 15.87 12.26
N ILE A 101 7.78 15.97 11.00
CA ILE A 101 6.42 15.71 10.53
C ILE A 101 6.50 14.54 9.55
N LEU A 102 5.88 13.43 9.90
CA LEU A 102 5.67 12.29 9.02
C LEU A 102 4.36 12.54 8.25
N ALA A 103 4.48 13.04 7.03
CA ALA A 103 3.36 13.26 6.13
C ALA A 103 2.98 11.94 5.46
N LEU A 104 1.69 11.60 5.51
CA LEU A 104 1.17 10.32 5.04
C LEU A 104 0.04 10.49 4.01
N ASP A 105 -0.27 11.72 3.60
CA ASP A 105 -1.35 12.07 2.68
C ASP A 105 -1.18 11.48 1.27
N GLY A 106 0.06 11.17 0.87
CA GLY A 106 0.36 10.46 -0.38
C GLY A 106 0.19 8.93 -0.35
N LEU A 107 -0.20 8.36 0.80
CA LEU A 107 -0.34 6.92 1.00
C LEU A 107 -1.81 6.51 1.19
N GLU A 108 -2.16 5.33 0.69
CA GLU A 108 -3.43 4.65 1.00
C GLU A 108 -3.50 4.22 2.47
N LEU A 109 -4.71 4.07 3.01
CA LEU A 109 -4.96 3.82 4.44
C LEU A 109 -4.08 2.72 5.06
N GLU A 110 -3.98 1.54 4.43
CA GLU A 110 -3.15 0.47 4.98
C GLU A 110 -1.65 0.84 5.00
N ALA A 111 -1.18 1.56 3.98
CA ALA A 111 0.20 2.01 3.90
C ALA A 111 0.48 3.11 4.93
N GLN A 112 -0.47 4.03 5.17
CA GLN A 112 -0.39 5.00 6.27
C GLN A 112 -0.23 4.27 7.61
N MET A 113 -1.08 3.27 7.87
CA MET A 113 -1.04 2.50 9.11
C MET A 113 0.29 1.75 9.28
N ARG A 114 0.80 1.10 8.23
CA ARG A 114 2.10 0.41 8.27
C ARG A 114 3.25 1.39 8.51
N CYS A 115 3.29 2.49 7.77
CA CYS A 115 4.35 3.50 7.86
C CYS A 115 4.41 4.12 9.26
N ALA A 116 3.25 4.60 9.77
CA ALA A 116 3.16 5.14 11.13
C ALA A 116 3.59 4.11 12.19
N ALA A 117 3.18 2.86 12.05
CA ALA A 117 3.53 1.82 13.01
C ALA A 117 5.03 1.51 13.03
N VAL A 118 5.67 1.38 11.86
CA VAL A 118 7.13 1.18 11.74
C VAL A 118 7.87 2.36 12.36
N PHE A 119 7.45 3.59 12.04
CA PHE A 119 8.06 4.80 12.56
C PHE A 119 7.95 4.88 14.10
N LEU A 120 6.74 4.72 14.64
CA LEU A 120 6.47 4.79 16.08
C LEU A 120 7.17 3.67 16.87
N ASN A 121 7.17 2.44 16.36
CA ASN A 121 7.89 1.33 17.02
C ASN A 121 9.39 1.56 17.01
N THR A 122 9.94 2.13 15.93
CA THR A 122 11.38 2.45 15.89
C THR A 122 11.75 3.54 16.90
N LEU A 123 10.93 4.59 17.04
CA LEU A 123 11.11 5.58 18.09
C LEU A 123 11.03 4.95 19.49
N PHE A 124 10.10 4.02 19.67
CA PHE A 124 9.89 3.32 20.93
C PHE A 124 11.09 2.44 21.28
N ASP A 125 11.62 1.64 20.34
CA ASP A 125 12.68 0.65 20.55
C ASP A 125 14.10 1.21 20.52
N ALA A 126 14.24 2.53 20.45
CA ALA A 126 15.53 3.21 20.57
C ALA A 126 16.30 2.80 21.84
N PRO A 127 17.64 2.76 21.78
CA PRO A 127 18.47 2.41 22.93
C PRO A 127 18.28 3.41 24.08
N ARG A 128 18.55 2.97 25.31
CA ARG A 128 18.29 3.75 26.53
C ARG A 128 19.01 5.10 26.55
N ASP A 129 20.19 5.19 25.92
CA ASP A 129 20.98 6.42 25.82
C ASP A 129 20.34 7.48 24.91
N GLU A 130 19.29 7.10 24.16
CA GLU A 130 18.51 7.96 23.27
C GLU A 130 17.12 8.27 23.84
N TRP A 131 16.84 7.91 25.09
CA TRP A 131 15.54 8.15 25.74
C TRP A 131 15.38 9.60 26.22
N TYR A 132 15.25 10.50 25.26
CA TYR A 132 14.99 11.91 25.50
C TYR A 132 13.50 12.24 25.47
N PRO A 133 13.02 13.25 26.21
CA PRO A 133 11.63 13.68 26.14
C PRO A 133 11.25 14.16 24.74
N ALA A 134 10.18 13.59 24.19
CA ALA A 134 9.58 13.99 22.92
C ALA A 134 8.05 13.95 23.02
N LEU A 135 7.42 14.95 22.45
CA LEU A 135 5.98 15.03 22.26
C LEU A 135 5.61 14.38 20.92
N VAL A 136 4.86 13.28 20.97
CA VAL A 136 4.43 12.54 19.78
C VAL A 136 2.96 12.85 19.53
N VAL A 137 2.68 13.70 18.56
CA VAL A 137 1.34 14.09 18.14
C VAL A 137 0.86 13.16 17.03
N VAL A 138 -0.29 12.53 17.23
CA VAL A 138 -0.94 11.68 16.23
C VAL A 138 -2.30 12.26 15.90
N ASP A 139 -2.43 12.82 14.69
CA ASP A 139 -3.74 13.25 14.20
C ASP A 139 -4.55 12.07 13.64
N GLU A 140 -5.87 12.21 13.65
CA GLU A 140 -6.83 11.14 13.35
C GLU A 140 -6.49 9.78 13.99
N ALA A 141 -6.17 9.79 15.28
CA ALA A 141 -5.68 8.62 16.02
C ALA A 141 -6.59 7.37 15.92
N GLN A 142 -7.89 7.53 15.66
CA GLN A 142 -8.79 6.39 15.44
C GLN A 142 -8.46 5.58 14.17
N MET A 143 -7.72 6.16 13.22
CA MET A 143 -7.18 5.49 12.03
C MET A 143 -6.13 4.46 12.43
N PHE A 144 -5.22 4.83 13.33
CA PHE A 144 -4.09 4.00 13.76
C PHE A 144 -4.44 3.07 14.93
N ALA A 145 -5.45 3.42 15.72
CA ALA A 145 -5.94 2.62 16.84
C ALA A 145 -7.47 2.43 16.80
N PRO A 146 -8.02 1.74 15.79
CA PRO A 146 -9.46 1.54 15.68
C PRO A 146 -9.98 0.57 16.76
N ALA A 147 -11.15 0.88 17.32
CA ALA A 147 -11.81 0.08 18.37
C ALA A 147 -12.39 -1.25 17.83
N ALA A 148 -12.75 -1.28 16.55
CA ALA A 148 -13.30 -2.45 15.87
C ALA A 148 -12.43 -2.81 14.66
N ALA A 149 -12.56 -4.05 14.17
CA ALA A 149 -12.01 -4.40 12.87
C ALA A 149 -12.74 -3.58 11.78
N GLY A 150 -12.00 -3.17 10.75
CA GLY A 150 -12.51 -2.40 9.61
C GLY A 150 -12.01 -3.01 8.30
N ASP A 151 -11.95 -2.20 7.24
CA ASP A 151 -11.60 -2.62 5.87
C ASP A 151 -10.10 -2.89 5.65
N VAL A 152 -9.32 -3.01 6.73
CA VAL A 152 -7.87 -3.22 6.69
C VAL A 152 -7.52 -4.61 7.20
N THR A 153 -6.47 -5.19 6.64
CA THR A 153 -5.97 -6.50 7.05
C THR A 153 -5.67 -6.56 8.55
N ASP A 154 -5.96 -7.72 9.14
CA ASP A 154 -5.91 -7.91 10.59
C ASP A 154 -4.46 -7.80 11.14
N GLU A 155 -3.47 -8.12 10.31
CA GLU A 155 -2.04 -7.94 10.60
C GLU A 155 -1.66 -6.46 10.74
N VAL A 156 -2.03 -5.62 9.76
CA VAL A 156 -1.73 -4.18 9.76
C VAL A 156 -2.40 -3.49 10.92
N ARG A 157 -3.68 -3.84 11.17
CA ARG A 157 -4.44 -3.33 12.31
C ARG A 157 -3.74 -3.62 13.62
N ARG A 158 -3.29 -4.87 13.84
CA ARG A 158 -2.57 -5.27 15.06
C ARG A 158 -1.24 -4.56 15.20
N LEU A 159 -0.49 -4.43 14.11
CA LEU A 159 0.80 -3.73 14.08
C LEU A 159 0.65 -2.26 14.51
N SER A 160 -0.29 -1.54 13.90
CA SER A 160 -0.54 -0.12 14.19
C SER A 160 -1.14 0.11 15.58
N LEU A 161 -2.13 -0.70 15.97
CA LEU A 161 -2.72 -0.63 17.32
C LEU A 161 -1.68 -0.94 18.41
N SER A 162 -0.77 -1.89 18.15
CA SER A 162 0.33 -2.21 19.07
C SER A 162 1.29 -1.03 19.22
N ALA A 163 1.66 -0.36 18.12
CA ALA A 163 2.51 0.83 18.15
C ALA A 163 1.86 1.97 18.96
N MET A 164 0.58 2.24 18.72
CA MET A 164 -0.20 3.23 19.48
C MET A 164 -0.32 2.87 20.96
N THR A 165 -0.51 1.58 21.28
CA THR A 165 -0.56 1.08 22.66
C THR A 165 0.80 1.24 23.34
N ASN A 166 1.90 0.95 22.65
CA ASN A 166 3.25 1.16 23.18
C ASN A 166 3.51 2.63 23.47
N LEU A 167 3.14 3.53 22.55
CA LEU A 167 3.23 4.98 22.76
C LEU A 167 2.42 5.43 23.99
N MET A 168 1.14 5.05 24.06
CA MET A 168 0.24 5.54 25.10
C MET A 168 0.45 4.86 26.46
N CYS A 169 0.63 3.54 26.54
CA CYS A 169 0.79 2.85 27.82
C CYS A 169 2.24 2.89 28.33
N ARG A 170 3.22 2.71 27.44
CA ARG A 170 4.63 2.45 27.82
C ARG A 170 5.58 3.59 27.46
N GLY A 171 5.18 4.50 26.57
CA GLY A 171 6.03 5.57 26.02
C GLY A 171 6.66 6.46 27.08
N ARG A 172 5.94 6.80 28.17
CA ARG A 172 6.45 7.67 29.25
C ARG A 172 7.79 7.20 29.81
N LYS A 173 7.95 5.88 30.02
CA LYS A 173 9.20 5.32 30.55
C LYS A 173 10.38 5.45 29.58
N ARG A 174 10.09 5.64 28.29
CA ARG A 174 11.07 5.80 27.20
C ARG A 174 11.18 7.26 26.72
N GLY A 175 10.56 8.21 27.44
CA GLY A 175 10.57 9.64 27.08
C GLY A 175 9.63 10.02 25.94
N LEU A 176 8.65 9.18 25.58
CA LEU A 176 7.66 9.48 24.55
C LEU A 176 6.31 9.81 25.20
N ALA A 177 5.80 11.02 24.96
CA ALA A 177 4.49 11.44 25.44
C ALA A 177 3.52 11.58 24.27
N GLY A 178 2.45 10.78 24.27
CA GLY A 178 1.43 10.84 23.23
C GLY A 178 0.49 12.04 23.40
N VAL A 179 0.25 12.75 22.31
CA VAL A 179 -0.89 13.64 22.11
C VAL A 179 -1.71 13.06 20.98
N ILE A 180 -2.88 12.53 21.29
CA ILE A 180 -3.73 11.87 20.29
C ILE A 180 -4.94 12.75 20.00
N ALA A 181 -5.23 12.95 18.72
CA ALA A 181 -6.35 13.77 18.29
C ALA A 181 -7.30 12.95 17.42
N THR A 182 -8.60 13.11 17.63
CA THR A 182 -9.60 12.29 16.92
C THR A 182 -10.90 13.06 16.69
N GLN A 183 -11.52 12.84 15.53
CA GLN A 183 -12.89 13.32 15.31
C GLN A 183 -13.93 12.41 15.97
N ARG A 184 -13.64 11.10 16.08
CA ARG A 184 -14.58 10.05 16.49
C ARG A 184 -14.02 9.26 17.67
N LEU A 185 -14.14 9.83 18.87
CA LEU A 185 -13.64 9.25 20.13
C LEU A 185 -14.20 7.84 20.40
N ALA A 186 -15.44 7.57 20.04
CA ALA A 186 -16.06 6.25 20.20
C ALA A 186 -15.46 5.17 19.28
N LYS A 187 -14.82 5.57 18.16
CA LYS A 187 -14.12 4.65 17.25
C LYS A 187 -12.66 4.41 17.66
N LEU A 188 -12.13 5.15 18.64
CA LEU A 188 -10.78 4.99 19.16
C LEU A 188 -10.73 3.85 20.19
N ALA A 189 -9.68 3.02 20.14
CA ALA A 189 -9.48 1.92 21.07
C ALA A 189 -9.45 2.41 22.53
N LYS A 190 -10.23 1.75 23.39
CA LYS A 190 -10.45 2.19 24.78
C LYS A 190 -9.16 2.23 25.60
N ASN A 191 -8.28 1.26 25.41
CA ASN A 191 -6.98 1.18 26.08
C ASN A 191 -6.04 2.32 25.67
N VAL A 192 -6.08 2.77 24.42
CA VAL A 192 -5.28 3.91 23.95
C VAL A 192 -5.82 5.23 24.53
N ALA A 193 -7.14 5.40 24.54
CA ALA A 193 -7.79 6.60 25.07
C ALA A 193 -7.66 6.74 26.60
N ALA A 194 -7.70 5.63 27.35
CA ALA A 194 -7.71 5.63 28.80
C ALA A 194 -6.38 6.05 29.47
N GLU A 195 -5.27 6.06 28.71
CA GLU A 195 -3.94 6.42 29.23
C GLU A 195 -3.68 7.94 29.24
N ALA A 196 -4.54 8.72 28.58
CA ALA A 196 -4.48 10.17 28.63
C ALA A 196 -5.12 10.66 29.93
N SER A 197 -4.43 11.55 30.64
CA SER A 197 -4.97 12.22 31.85
C SER A 197 -5.32 13.68 31.61
N ASN A 198 -4.96 14.24 30.45
CA ASN A 198 -5.42 15.53 30.00
C ASN A 198 -6.37 15.38 28.80
N PHE A 199 -7.38 16.24 28.77
CA PHE A 199 -8.45 16.22 27.81
C PHE A 199 -8.71 17.63 27.29
N LEU A 200 -8.86 17.77 25.98
CA LEU A 200 -9.40 18.95 25.32
C LEU A 200 -10.54 18.51 24.41
N MET A 201 -11.77 18.73 24.86
CA MET A 201 -12.98 18.30 24.15
C MET A 201 -13.63 19.49 23.45
N GLY A 202 -13.64 19.46 22.13
CA GLY A 202 -14.31 20.44 21.28
C GLY A 202 -15.74 20.02 20.96
N ARG A 203 -16.37 20.74 20.03
CA ARG A 203 -17.74 20.44 19.61
C ARG A 203 -17.87 19.02 19.04
N THR A 204 -18.84 18.27 19.54
CA THR A 204 -19.26 16.97 18.97
C THR A 204 -20.78 16.80 18.98
N PHE A 205 -21.31 16.11 17.97
CA PHE A 205 -22.75 16.00 17.72
C PHE A 205 -23.32 14.61 17.98
N LEU A 206 -22.48 13.57 17.95
CA LEU A 206 -22.96 12.20 18.07
C LEU A 206 -23.06 11.82 19.53
N ASP A 207 -24.22 11.31 19.95
CA ASP A 207 -24.50 10.95 21.34
C ASP A 207 -23.45 10.02 21.94
N ILE A 208 -22.96 9.07 21.14
CA ILE A 208 -21.91 8.13 21.57
C ILE A 208 -20.58 8.83 21.86
N ASP A 209 -20.21 9.84 21.06
CA ASP A 209 -18.98 10.60 21.25
C ASP A 209 -19.13 11.59 22.41
N MET A 210 -20.30 12.23 22.55
CA MET A 210 -20.64 13.09 23.69
C MET A 210 -20.62 12.33 25.01
N ALA A 211 -21.22 11.14 25.07
CA ALA A 211 -21.23 10.30 26.26
C ALA A 211 -19.79 9.92 26.67
N ARG A 212 -18.96 9.51 25.70
CA ARG A 212 -17.55 9.19 25.96
C ARG A 212 -16.75 10.40 26.42
N ALA A 213 -17.00 11.58 25.86
CA ALA A 213 -16.36 12.82 26.28
C ALA A 213 -16.79 13.23 27.69
N ALA A 214 -18.08 13.13 28.01
CA ALA A 214 -18.61 13.42 29.35
C ALA A 214 -18.05 12.47 30.41
N ASP A 215 -17.94 11.16 30.10
CA ASP A 215 -17.32 10.17 30.98
C ASP A 215 -15.87 10.54 31.32
N LEU A 216 -15.08 10.98 30.32
CA LEU A 216 -13.68 11.39 30.51
C LEU A 216 -13.55 12.71 31.27
N LEU A 217 -14.49 13.63 31.09
CA LEU A 217 -14.53 14.92 31.79
C LEU A 217 -15.11 14.82 33.21
N GLY A 218 -15.64 13.66 33.60
CA GLY A 218 -16.34 13.48 34.88
C GLY A 218 -17.63 14.31 34.97
N MET A 219 -18.26 14.58 33.83
CA MET A 219 -19.49 15.37 33.74
C MET A 219 -20.73 14.48 33.83
N GLU A 220 -21.81 15.00 34.41
CA GLU A 220 -23.10 14.32 34.34
C GLU A 220 -23.64 14.34 32.90
N ARG A 221 -24.45 13.33 32.53
CA ARG A 221 -25.02 13.23 31.17
C ARG A 221 -25.80 14.48 30.74
N ARG A 222 -26.47 15.17 31.67
CA ARG A 222 -27.20 16.41 31.39
C ARG A 222 -26.27 17.57 31.02
N GLU A 223 -25.05 17.57 31.52
CA GLU A 223 -24.07 18.61 31.21
C GLU A 223 -23.34 18.37 29.88
N ALA A 224 -23.44 17.16 29.32
CA ALA A 224 -22.85 16.81 28.03
C ALA A 224 -23.42 17.65 26.87
N GLU A 225 -24.65 18.17 27.00
CA GLU A 225 -25.25 19.11 26.05
C GLU A 225 -24.38 20.35 25.84
N LYS A 226 -23.64 20.80 26.87
CA LYS A 226 -22.70 21.93 26.77
C LYS A 226 -21.59 21.67 25.74
N ILE A 227 -21.21 20.41 25.51
CA ILE A 227 -20.19 20.02 24.52
C ILE A 227 -20.74 20.21 23.10
N ARG A 228 -22.03 19.90 22.91
CA ARG A 228 -22.72 20.06 21.62
C ARG A 228 -22.80 21.52 21.18
N ASP A 229 -23.02 22.41 22.14
CA ASP A 229 -23.22 23.84 21.91
C ASP A 229 -21.91 24.64 21.88
N LEU A 230 -20.74 24.00 21.99
CA LEU A 230 -19.46 24.67 21.87
C LEU A 230 -19.28 25.31 20.49
N GLU A 231 -18.85 26.56 20.47
CA GLU A 231 -18.48 27.23 19.22
C GLU A 231 -17.19 26.65 18.64
N ARG A 232 -16.98 26.87 17.33
CA ARG A 232 -15.69 26.55 16.69
C ARG A 232 -14.55 27.27 17.41
N GLY A 233 -13.44 26.57 17.60
CA GLY A 233 -12.27 27.10 18.31
C GLY A 233 -12.41 27.15 19.83
N HIS A 234 -13.52 26.64 20.38
CA HIS A 234 -13.71 26.49 21.83
C HIS A 234 -13.62 25.03 22.26
N PHE A 235 -12.91 24.80 23.36
CA PHE A 235 -12.68 23.48 23.92
C PHE A 235 -12.92 23.50 25.44
N LEU A 236 -13.37 22.37 26.00
CA LEU A 236 -13.34 22.11 27.43
C LEU A 236 -12.04 21.39 27.77
N GLY A 237 -11.19 22.06 28.55
CA GLY A 237 -9.92 21.53 29.05
C GLY A 237 -10.06 20.97 30.45
N LEU A 238 -9.48 19.80 30.69
CA LEU A 238 -9.37 19.16 32.01
C LEU A 238 -8.08 18.35 32.08
N GLY A 239 -7.41 18.37 33.22
CA GLY A 239 -6.27 17.49 33.48
C GLY A 239 -5.17 18.17 34.28
N PRO A 240 -4.22 17.40 34.83
CA PRO A 240 -3.15 17.93 35.68
C PRO A 240 -2.27 18.97 34.98
N ALA A 241 -2.05 18.85 33.67
CA ALA A 241 -1.26 19.81 32.88
C ALA A 241 -2.05 21.06 32.47
N ILE A 242 -3.38 21.06 32.61
CA ILE A 242 -4.27 22.15 32.15
C ILE A 242 -4.96 22.83 33.34
N ALA A 243 -5.89 22.11 33.97
CA ALA A 243 -6.71 22.60 35.06
C ALA A 243 -7.33 21.44 35.86
N ARG A 244 -7.45 21.61 37.18
CA ARG A 244 -8.07 20.62 38.09
C ARG A 244 -9.59 20.51 37.95
N ARG A 245 -10.23 21.49 37.30
CA ARG A 245 -11.67 21.51 37.00
C ARG A 245 -11.87 21.85 35.53
N PRO A 246 -12.95 21.38 34.88
CA PRO A 246 -13.20 21.69 33.48
C PRO A 246 -13.21 23.21 33.25
N VAL A 247 -12.36 23.67 32.34
CA VAL A 247 -12.25 25.08 31.93
C VAL A 247 -12.59 25.22 30.46
N SER A 248 -13.43 26.20 30.12
CA SER A 248 -13.71 26.55 28.73
C SER A 248 -12.58 27.42 28.21
N VAL A 249 -11.99 27.02 27.07
CA VAL A 249 -10.84 27.68 26.45
C VAL A 249 -11.20 28.05 25.02
N ARG A 250 -11.06 29.34 24.68
CA ARG A 250 -11.02 29.80 23.30
C ARG A 250 -9.57 29.77 22.83
N ILE A 251 -9.30 28.97 21.80
CA ILE A 251 -7.93 28.79 21.31
C ILE A 251 -7.45 30.09 20.65
N ALA A 252 -6.20 30.45 20.94
CA ALA A 252 -5.56 31.64 20.37
C ALA A 252 -5.22 31.45 18.88
N ASP A 253 -4.80 32.53 18.24
CA ASP A 253 -4.37 32.50 16.86
C ASP A 253 -3.06 31.71 16.69
N VAL A 254 -2.87 31.21 15.46
CA VAL A 254 -1.70 30.43 15.04
C VAL A 254 -0.92 31.19 13.97
N GLN A 255 0.37 30.91 13.90
CA GLN A 255 1.28 31.52 12.92
C GLN A 255 1.20 30.82 11.57
N THR A 256 1.04 29.50 11.58
CA THR A 256 1.00 28.65 10.38
C THR A 256 -0.42 28.27 9.98
N ARG A 257 -0.62 27.94 8.70
CA ARG A 257 -1.91 27.52 8.15
C ARG A 257 -1.75 26.24 7.33
N ALA A 258 -2.81 25.45 7.22
CA ALA A 258 -2.83 24.29 6.30
C ALA A 258 -2.67 24.77 4.85
N ARG A 259 -2.01 23.97 4.00
CA ARG A 259 -1.96 24.24 2.56
C ARG A 259 -3.32 24.03 1.89
N ASN A 260 -4.10 23.06 2.39
CA ASN A 260 -5.36 22.60 1.80
C ASN A 260 -6.60 23.27 2.43
N VAL A 261 -6.51 24.54 2.83
CA VAL A 261 -7.73 25.27 3.20
C VAL A 261 -8.51 25.53 1.91
N VAL A 262 -9.61 24.80 1.72
CA VAL A 262 -10.60 25.06 0.67
C VAL A 262 -10.83 26.56 0.64
N GLN A 263 -10.35 27.23 -0.41
CA GLN A 263 -10.60 28.65 -0.58
C GLN A 263 -12.12 28.83 -0.59
N GLY A 264 -12.63 29.82 0.15
CA GLY A 264 -14.06 30.05 0.29
C GLY A 264 -14.78 30.08 -1.06
N LEU A 265 -16.09 29.83 -1.05
CA LEU A 265 -16.96 29.73 -2.23
C LEU A 265 -16.53 30.70 -3.34
N MET A 266 -15.78 30.18 -4.32
CA MET A 266 -15.49 30.93 -5.53
C MET A 266 -16.76 30.96 -6.37
N PRO A 267 -17.13 32.13 -6.93
CA PRO A 267 -18.25 32.18 -7.86
C PRO A 267 -17.98 31.23 -9.02
N LEU A 268 -19.01 30.45 -9.38
CA LEU A 268 -18.93 29.55 -10.52
C LEU A 268 -18.54 30.35 -11.77
N PRO A 269 -17.70 29.80 -12.66
CA PRO A 269 -17.38 30.45 -13.92
C PRO A 269 -18.67 30.71 -14.71
N ASN A 270 -18.87 31.96 -15.13
CA ASN A 270 -19.96 32.37 -16.02
C ASN A 270 -19.62 31.90 -17.44
N ALA A 271 -19.85 30.62 -17.73
CA ALA A 271 -19.88 30.12 -19.10
C ALA A 271 -21.33 29.74 -19.45
N ALA A 272 -21.81 30.14 -20.62
CA ALA A 272 -23.09 29.68 -21.13
C ALA A 272 -23.01 28.17 -21.45
N GLY A 273 -24.11 27.43 -21.27
CA GLY A 273 -24.10 25.96 -21.33
C GLY A 273 -23.41 25.35 -22.55
N ALA A 274 -23.57 25.95 -23.73
CA ALA A 274 -22.95 25.48 -24.98
C ALA A 274 -21.43 25.74 -25.08
N GLU A 275 -20.93 26.79 -24.42
CA GLU A 275 -19.49 27.06 -24.33
C GLU A 275 -18.82 26.14 -23.31
N MET A 276 -19.49 25.86 -22.18
CA MET A 276 -18.97 24.93 -21.18
C MET A 276 -18.98 23.49 -21.68
N GLU A 277 -20.02 23.09 -22.43
CA GLU A 277 -20.11 21.78 -23.09
C GLU A 277 -19.02 21.62 -24.16
N SER A 278 -18.74 22.65 -24.96
CA SER A 278 -17.63 22.60 -25.91
C SER A 278 -16.26 22.59 -25.22
N ILE A 279 -16.04 23.35 -24.15
CA ILE A 279 -14.78 23.29 -23.37
C ILE A 279 -14.57 21.90 -22.75
N LEU A 280 -15.61 21.27 -22.19
CA LEU A 280 -15.52 19.93 -21.59
C LEU A 280 -15.31 18.80 -22.61
N LEU A 281 -15.69 19.02 -23.88
CA LEU A 281 -15.68 18.00 -24.93
C LEU A 281 -14.67 18.27 -26.07
N SER A 282 -13.99 19.43 -26.07
CA SER A 282 -13.06 19.85 -27.13
C SER A 282 -11.59 19.54 -26.83
N GLU A 283 -11.22 19.37 -25.57
CA GLU A 283 -9.99 18.66 -25.25
C GLU A 283 -10.22 17.17 -25.52
N PRO A 284 -9.30 16.46 -26.20
CA PRO A 284 -9.32 15.02 -26.12
C PRO A 284 -9.30 14.70 -24.63
N LEU A 285 -10.28 13.95 -24.14
CA LEU A 285 -10.15 13.24 -22.87
C LEU A 285 -8.97 12.29 -23.04
N ALA A 286 -7.75 12.82 -22.98
CA ALA A 286 -6.57 12.06 -22.66
C ALA A 286 -6.96 11.42 -21.34
N MET A 287 -7.32 10.15 -21.40
CA MET A 287 -7.66 9.37 -20.23
C MET A 287 -6.41 9.29 -19.37
N GLU A 288 -6.15 10.32 -18.57
CA GLU A 288 -5.55 10.11 -17.28
C GLU A 288 -6.47 9.12 -16.58
N ALA A 289 -6.02 7.88 -16.53
CA ALA A 289 -6.79 6.79 -15.97
C ALA A 289 -7.14 7.15 -14.52
N PRO A 290 -8.43 7.17 -14.14
CA PRO A 290 -8.78 7.43 -12.76
C PRO A 290 -8.20 6.30 -11.89
N PRO A 291 -7.78 6.60 -10.64
CA PRO A 291 -7.26 5.57 -9.75
C PRO A 291 -8.33 4.49 -9.53
N ARG A 292 -7.96 3.23 -9.77
CA ARG A 292 -8.89 2.09 -9.72
C ARG A 292 -9.28 1.79 -8.27
N THR A 293 -10.57 1.90 -7.94
CA THR A 293 -11.16 1.30 -6.74
C THR A 293 -11.26 -0.22 -6.88
N PRO A 294 -11.13 -1.02 -5.80
CA PRO A 294 -11.20 -2.49 -5.89
C PRO A 294 -12.65 -2.99 -5.97
N GLU A 295 -12.92 -3.97 -6.84
CA GLU A 295 -14.23 -4.65 -6.93
C GLU A 295 -14.39 -5.76 -5.88
N PRO A 296 -15.57 -5.89 -5.23
CA PRO A 296 -15.87 -6.98 -4.31
C PRO A 296 -16.32 -8.27 -5.03
N GLU A 297 -15.85 -9.43 -4.56
CA GLU A 297 -16.16 -10.76 -5.12
C GLU A 297 -17.64 -11.16 -4.98
N ALA A 298 -18.21 -11.76 -6.04
CA ALA A 298 -19.52 -12.42 -5.99
C ALA A 298 -19.39 -13.90 -5.57
N PRO A 299 -20.36 -14.48 -4.83
CA PRO A 299 -20.30 -15.86 -4.39
C PRO A 299 -20.68 -16.85 -5.51
N ALA A 300 -20.07 -18.03 -5.50
CA ALA A 300 -20.32 -19.11 -6.46
C ALA A 300 -21.66 -19.85 -6.21
N PRO A 301 -22.36 -20.35 -7.25
CA PRO A 301 -23.50 -21.27 -7.09
C PRO A 301 -23.07 -22.72 -6.83
N GLU A 302 -23.89 -23.46 -6.08
CA GLU A 302 -23.63 -24.80 -5.56
C GLU A 302 -23.77 -25.94 -6.59
N SER A 303 -22.89 -26.94 -6.43
CA SER A 303 -22.51 -28.04 -7.32
C SER A 303 -23.57 -29.11 -7.63
N GLY A 304 -24.86 -28.85 -7.43
CA GLY A 304 -25.92 -29.86 -7.54
C GLY A 304 -26.30 -30.26 -8.97
N GLU A 305 -26.25 -29.34 -9.93
CA GLU A 305 -26.82 -29.53 -11.28
C GLU A 305 -25.82 -30.08 -12.31
N LEU A 306 -24.51 -30.04 -12.03
CA LEU A 306 -23.44 -30.46 -12.95
C LEU A 306 -23.22 -31.98 -13.03
N LEU A 307 -23.80 -32.76 -12.10
CA LEU A 307 -23.60 -34.21 -12.01
C LEU A 307 -24.53 -35.02 -12.93
N GLU A 308 -25.67 -34.47 -13.35
CA GLU A 308 -26.57 -35.18 -14.28
C GLU A 308 -26.11 -35.12 -15.75
N GLN A 309 -25.28 -34.13 -16.12
CA GLN A 309 -24.81 -33.96 -17.50
C GLN A 309 -23.61 -34.85 -17.88
N ILE A 310 -22.90 -35.41 -16.90
CA ILE A 310 -21.68 -36.21 -17.13
C ILE A 310 -22.01 -37.70 -17.42
N ALA A 311 -23.15 -38.20 -16.97
CA ALA A 311 -23.48 -39.63 -17.06
C ALA A 311 -23.86 -40.13 -18.48
N GLY A 312 -24.02 -39.23 -19.47
CA GLY A 312 -24.55 -39.57 -20.79
C GLY A 312 -23.55 -39.69 -21.94
N PHE A 313 -22.26 -39.43 -21.76
CA PHE A 313 -21.33 -39.28 -22.88
C PHE A 313 -20.27 -40.40 -22.95
N VAL A 314 -20.33 -41.23 -24.00
CA VAL A 314 -19.33 -42.28 -24.31
C VAL A 314 -18.74 -42.02 -25.70
N PRO A 315 -17.41 -41.82 -25.85
CA PRO A 315 -16.77 -41.74 -27.16
C PRO A 315 -16.31 -43.12 -27.67
N ALA A 316 -16.59 -43.38 -28.95
CA ALA A 316 -16.13 -44.55 -29.68
C ALA A 316 -14.62 -44.48 -29.95
N SER A 317 -13.85 -45.39 -29.34
CA SER A 317 -12.44 -45.62 -29.66
C SER A 317 -12.15 -47.12 -29.69
N GLU A 318 -12.66 -47.80 -30.71
CA GLU A 318 -12.14 -49.10 -31.12
C GLU A 318 -12.02 -49.11 -32.64
N GLN A 319 -10.80 -49.40 -33.11
CA GLN A 319 -10.33 -49.73 -34.48
C GLN A 319 -9.30 -48.76 -35.06
N VAL A 320 -8.01 -48.95 -34.72
CA VAL A 320 -6.87 -49.00 -35.68
C VAL A 320 -5.72 -49.80 -35.02
N GLU A 321 -5.16 -50.78 -35.76
CA GLU A 321 -3.96 -51.58 -35.41
C GLU A 321 -2.64 -50.73 -35.38
N PRO A 322 -1.59 -51.20 -34.68
CA PRO A 322 -0.42 -50.36 -34.35
C PRO A 322 0.59 -50.25 -35.51
N PRO A 323 1.16 -49.07 -35.82
CA PRO A 323 2.26 -48.98 -36.76
C PRO A 323 3.61 -49.29 -36.09
N ALA A 324 4.48 -49.91 -36.88
CA ALA A 324 5.85 -50.29 -36.53
C ALA A 324 6.72 -49.08 -36.17
N ALA A 325 7.70 -49.31 -35.29
CA ALA A 325 8.63 -48.29 -34.83
C ALA A 325 9.43 -47.68 -36.01
N PRO A 326 9.44 -46.34 -36.17
CA PRO A 326 10.19 -45.67 -37.23
C PRO A 326 11.70 -45.81 -37.03
N SER A 327 12.46 -45.80 -38.12
CA SER A 327 13.92 -45.84 -38.10
C SER A 327 14.50 -44.56 -37.45
N LEU A 328 15.72 -44.63 -36.90
CA LEU A 328 16.36 -43.49 -36.22
C LEU A 328 16.46 -42.23 -37.10
N PHE A 329 16.64 -42.40 -38.42
CA PHE A 329 16.69 -41.29 -39.38
C PHE A 329 15.31 -40.66 -39.64
N GLU A 330 14.26 -41.48 -39.78
CA GLU A 330 12.88 -40.97 -39.94
C GLU A 330 12.38 -40.28 -38.67
N ALA A 331 12.80 -40.74 -37.49
CA ALA A 331 12.47 -40.12 -36.21
C ALA A 331 13.14 -38.74 -36.03
N GLU A 332 14.36 -38.55 -36.54
CA GLU A 332 15.06 -37.26 -36.53
C GLU A 332 14.45 -36.27 -37.53
N GLU A 333 14.12 -36.70 -38.74
CA GLU A 333 13.41 -35.85 -39.72
C GLU A 333 12.01 -35.46 -39.23
N THR A 334 11.31 -36.37 -38.56
CA THR A 334 9.99 -36.11 -37.97
C THR A 334 10.10 -35.10 -36.81
N ALA A 335 11.12 -35.22 -35.96
CA ALA A 335 11.34 -34.29 -34.85
C ALA A 335 11.70 -32.88 -35.34
N ALA A 336 12.54 -32.77 -36.38
CA ALA A 336 12.87 -31.50 -37.01
C ALA A 336 11.65 -30.84 -37.65
N SER A 337 10.79 -31.64 -38.29
CA SER A 337 9.54 -31.16 -38.89
C SER A 337 8.54 -30.65 -37.83
N ILE A 338 8.42 -31.34 -36.69
CA ILE A 338 7.59 -30.90 -35.56
C ILE A 338 8.12 -29.58 -34.98
N ALA A 339 9.44 -29.44 -34.82
CA ALA A 339 10.05 -28.20 -34.36
C ALA A 339 9.78 -27.03 -35.32
N SER A 340 9.82 -27.28 -36.64
CA SER A 340 9.46 -26.29 -37.67
C SER A 340 8.00 -25.84 -37.54
N ILE A 341 7.06 -26.78 -37.39
CA ILE A 341 5.63 -26.45 -37.21
C ILE A 341 5.42 -25.58 -35.96
N LEU A 342 6.04 -25.94 -34.84
CA LEU A 342 5.92 -25.17 -33.60
C LEU A 342 6.53 -23.77 -33.73
N ALA A 343 7.63 -23.64 -34.46
CA ALA A 343 8.26 -22.36 -34.76
C ALA A 343 7.37 -21.48 -35.66
N GLU A 344 6.76 -22.06 -36.69
CA GLU A 344 5.80 -21.36 -37.56
C GLU A 344 4.58 -20.88 -36.77
N MET A 345 4.01 -21.73 -35.92
CA MET A 345 2.88 -21.35 -35.06
C MET A 345 3.26 -20.27 -34.03
N ALA A 346 4.47 -20.31 -33.49
CA ALA A 346 4.96 -19.29 -32.55
C ALA A 346 5.27 -17.94 -33.23
N ALA A 347 5.49 -17.93 -34.55
CA ALA A 347 5.70 -16.71 -35.34
C ALA A 347 4.39 -16.02 -35.74
N GLU A 348 3.24 -16.64 -35.51
CA GLU A 348 1.94 -16.05 -35.85
C GLU A 348 1.52 -14.94 -34.88
N PRO A 349 0.92 -13.85 -35.39
CA PRO A 349 0.44 -12.76 -34.55
C PRO A 349 -0.67 -13.26 -33.60
N ASP A 350 -0.61 -12.79 -32.35
CA ASP A 350 -1.56 -13.12 -31.28
C ASP A 350 -1.66 -14.61 -30.89
N CYS A 351 -0.69 -15.46 -31.26
CA CYS A 351 -0.72 -16.89 -30.96
C CYS A 351 -0.83 -17.19 -29.45
N THR A 352 -0.21 -16.38 -28.59
CA THR A 352 -0.22 -16.49 -27.13
C THR A 352 -1.54 -16.07 -26.47
N PHE A 353 -2.42 -15.39 -27.20
CA PHE A 353 -3.76 -15.00 -26.71
C PHE A 353 -4.83 -16.08 -27.00
N GLN A 354 -4.48 -17.12 -27.76
CA GLN A 354 -5.42 -18.18 -28.11
C GLN A 354 -5.48 -19.27 -27.02
N PRO A 355 -6.66 -19.90 -26.80
CA PRO A 355 -6.77 -21.03 -25.89
C PRO A 355 -5.87 -22.21 -26.32
N ALA A 356 -5.19 -22.83 -25.36
CA ALA A 356 -4.28 -23.95 -25.65
C ALA A 356 -4.95 -25.14 -26.37
N SER A 357 -6.25 -25.36 -26.18
CA SER A 357 -7.03 -26.38 -26.89
C SER A 357 -7.17 -26.07 -28.38
N GLN A 358 -7.30 -24.80 -28.76
CA GLN A 358 -7.40 -24.36 -30.15
C GLN A 358 -6.04 -24.46 -30.85
N LEU A 359 -4.97 -24.03 -30.18
CA LEU A 359 -3.60 -24.19 -30.69
C LEU A 359 -3.25 -25.67 -30.91
N TYR A 360 -3.64 -26.55 -29.99
CA TYR A 360 -3.39 -27.99 -30.14
C TYR A 360 -4.18 -28.62 -31.32
N GLN A 361 -5.39 -28.13 -31.60
CA GLN A 361 -6.15 -28.55 -32.78
C GLN A 361 -5.47 -28.13 -34.08
N ASP A 362 -5.01 -26.88 -34.17
CA ASP A 362 -4.28 -26.38 -35.34
C ASP A 362 -2.97 -27.16 -35.55
N PHE A 363 -2.19 -27.36 -34.49
CA PHE A 363 -0.98 -28.20 -34.52
C PHE A 363 -1.27 -29.60 -35.07
N THR A 364 -2.35 -30.23 -34.62
CA THR A 364 -2.75 -31.57 -35.08
C THR A 364 -3.13 -31.57 -36.57
N VAL A 365 -3.76 -30.49 -37.06
CA VAL A 365 -4.10 -30.32 -38.48
C VAL A 365 -2.83 -30.16 -39.31
N ARG A 366 -1.89 -29.31 -38.91
CA ARG A 366 -0.60 -29.11 -39.61
C ARG A 366 0.23 -30.40 -39.67
N CYS A 367 0.28 -31.16 -38.58
CA CYS A 367 0.93 -32.48 -38.55
C CYS A 367 0.28 -33.44 -39.56
N ARG A 368 -1.06 -33.49 -39.65
CA ARG A 368 -1.76 -34.33 -40.63
C ARG A 368 -1.47 -33.93 -42.08
N MET A 369 -1.36 -32.63 -42.36
CA MET A 369 -1.04 -32.12 -43.69
C MET A 369 0.35 -32.57 -44.16
N LEU A 370 1.31 -32.67 -43.25
CA LEU A 370 2.65 -33.20 -43.50
C LEU A 370 2.76 -34.73 -43.33
N ARG A 371 1.64 -35.43 -43.09
CA ARG A 371 1.57 -36.88 -42.81
C ARG A 371 2.42 -37.33 -41.62
N ILE A 372 2.60 -36.46 -40.64
CA ILE A 372 3.32 -36.71 -39.39
C ILE A 372 2.33 -37.05 -38.28
N LEU A 373 2.64 -38.07 -37.48
CA LEU A 373 1.92 -38.35 -36.25
C LEU A 373 2.48 -37.46 -35.13
N PRO A 374 1.68 -36.58 -34.51
CA PRO A 374 2.18 -35.62 -33.51
C PRO A 374 2.74 -36.31 -32.26
N GLY A 375 2.25 -37.50 -31.90
CA GLY A 375 2.80 -38.35 -30.84
C GLY A 375 2.85 -37.72 -29.44
N MET A 376 2.20 -36.57 -29.23
CA MET A 376 2.25 -35.79 -27.99
C MET A 376 0.84 -35.44 -27.51
N ASP A 377 0.64 -35.45 -26.19
CA ASP A 377 -0.58 -34.99 -25.56
C ASP A 377 -0.62 -33.45 -25.41
N LEU A 378 -1.74 -32.92 -24.92
CA LEU A 378 -1.93 -31.47 -24.73
C LEU A 378 -0.91 -30.86 -23.74
N GLY A 379 -0.50 -31.60 -22.71
CA GLY A 379 0.45 -31.10 -21.70
C GLY A 379 1.86 -30.99 -22.29
N VAL A 380 2.31 -32.03 -22.98
CA VAL A 380 3.60 -32.04 -23.70
C VAL A 380 3.61 -30.97 -24.79
N PHE A 381 2.50 -30.81 -25.52
CA PHE A 381 2.36 -29.74 -26.52
C PHE A 381 2.50 -28.36 -25.89
N ARG A 382 1.78 -28.05 -24.80
CA ARG A 382 1.86 -26.74 -24.12
C ARG A 382 3.30 -26.38 -23.76
N ARG A 383 4.03 -27.33 -23.20
CA ARG A 383 5.42 -27.11 -22.79
C ARG A 383 6.36 -26.92 -23.97
N ARG A 384 6.21 -27.70 -25.04
CA ARG A 384 6.99 -27.54 -26.27
C ARG A 384 6.67 -26.25 -27.02
N PHE A 385 5.41 -25.85 -27.03
CA PHE A 385 4.98 -24.58 -27.61
C PHE A 385 5.56 -23.39 -26.81
N ALA A 386 5.56 -23.46 -25.48
CA ALA A 386 6.22 -22.45 -24.63
C ALA A 386 7.74 -22.30 -24.92
N MET A 387 8.44 -23.40 -25.23
CA MET A 387 9.84 -23.37 -25.66
C MET A 387 10.01 -22.68 -27.02
N ALA A 388 9.12 -22.98 -27.98
CA ALA A 388 9.11 -22.34 -29.29
C ALA A 388 8.84 -20.83 -29.21
N VAL A 389 7.93 -20.39 -28.35
CA VAL A 389 7.64 -18.96 -28.08
C VAL A 389 8.84 -18.23 -27.48
N ALA A 390 9.62 -18.90 -26.61
CA ALA A 390 10.89 -18.37 -26.10
C ALA A 390 12.03 -18.41 -27.13
N GLY A 391 11.79 -18.95 -28.34
CA GLY A 391 12.73 -19.12 -29.43
C GLY A 391 13.80 -20.19 -29.19
N ILE A 392 13.47 -21.20 -28.37
CA ILE A 392 14.28 -22.41 -28.18
C ILE A 392 13.69 -23.48 -29.11
N HIS A 393 14.24 -23.59 -30.32
CA HIS A 393 13.75 -24.51 -31.36
C HIS A 393 14.39 -25.90 -31.31
N ASP A 394 15.57 -26.02 -30.70
CA ASP A 394 16.29 -27.28 -30.53
C ASP A 394 16.44 -27.63 -29.04
N ASP A 395 15.67 -28.63 -28.61
CA ASP A 395 15.67 -29.13 -27.22
C ASP A 395 16.87 -30.03 -26.90
N LYS A 396 17.66 -30.43 -27.90
CA LYS A 396 18.86 -31.27 -27.74
C LYS A 396 20.15 -30.47 -27.60
N ALA A 397 20.14 -29.18 -27.95
CA ALA A 397 21.34 -28.35 -27.87
C ALA A 397 21.89 -28.29 -26.44
N ALA A 398 23.18 -28.62 -26.28
CA ALA A 398 23.84 -28.72 -24.97
C ALA A 398 23.74 -27.43 -24.14
N GLN A 399 23.67 -26.28 -24.81
CA GLN A 399 23.53 -24.97 -24.17
C GLN A 399 22.20 -24.78 -23.41
N TRP A 400 21.12 -25.47 -23.80
CA TRP A 400 19.80 -25.30 -23.18
C TRP A 400 19.46 -26.37 -22.14
N GLN A 401 20.27 -27.42 -22.00
CA GLN A 401 19.93 -28.59 -21.17
C GLN A 401 19.77 -28.23 -19.68
N ASP A 402 20.63 -27.36 -19.15
CA ASP A 402 20.52 -26.90 -17.76
C ASP A 402 19.27 -26.03 -17.53
N LEU A 403 18.92 -25.18 -18.49
CA LEU A 403 17.70 -24.37 -18.46
C LEU A 403 16.44 -25.25 -18.54
N LEU A 404 16.41 -26.21 -19.47
CA LEU A 404 15.28 -27.13 -19.64
C LEU A 404 15.10 -28.04 -18.42
N ARG A 405 16.17 -28.35 -17.68
CA ARG A 405 16.10 -29.08 -16.40
C ARG A 405 15.38 -28.27 -15.33
N ILE A 406 15.70 -26.98 -15.20
CA ILE A 406 15.05 -26.06 -14.24
C ILE A 406 13.59 -25.81 -14.65
N GLY A 407 13.33 -25.66 -15.96
CA GLY A 407 12.00 -25.43 -16.50
C GLY A 407 10.98 -26.54 -16.18
N LYS A 408 11.42 -27.76 -15.82
CA LYS A 408 10.53 -28.87 -15.41
C LYS A 408 9.70 -28.55 -14.17
N ASP A 409 10.26 -27.78 -13.25
CA ASP A 409 9.61 -27.45 -11.97
C ASP A 409 8.75 -26.17 -12.08
N VAL A 410 8.74 -25.53 -13.25
CA VAL A 410 7.95 -24.31 -13.52
C VAL A 410 6.55 -24.69 -14.01
N PRO A 411 5.48 -24.11 -13.43
CA PRO A 411 4.12 -24.29 -13.92
C PRO A 411 3.98 -23.94 -15.41
N ASP A 412 3.15 -24.68 -16.13
CA ASP A 412 3.03 -24.56 -17.58
C ASP A 412 2.64 -23.14 -18.04
N ASP A 413 1.81 -22.43 -17.25
CA ASP A 413 1.35 -21.07 -17.54
C ASP A 413 2.45 -20.00 -17.41
N LEU A 414 3.54 -20.31 -16.68
CA LEU A 414 4.65 -19.40 -16.40
C LEU A 414 5.93 -19.77 -17.18
N LEU A 415 5.90 -20.90 -17.89
CA LEU A 415 7.07 -21.48 -18.53
C LEU A 415 7.61 -20.59 -19.66
N ALA A 416 6.74 -20.05 -20.53
CA ALA A 416 7.18 -19.25 -21.68
C ALA A 416 7.88 -17.93 -21.24
N PRO A 417 7.31 -17.12 -20.32
CA PRO A 417 8.00 -15.94 -19.79
C PRO A 417 9.32 -16.27 -19.08
N PHE A 418 9.35 -17.34 -18.28
CA PHE A 418 10.57 -17.77 -17.58
C PHE A 418 11.69 -18.17 -18.55
N LEU A 419 11.40 -18.99 -19.56
CA LEU A 419 12.38 -19.43 -20.56
C LEU A 419 12.94 -18.24 -21.35
N THR A 420 12.12 -17.23 -21.63
CA THR A 420 12.54 -16.02 -22.35
C THR A 420 13.53 -15.20 -21.52
N LEU A 421 13.24 -15.01 -20.23
CA LEU A 421 14.13 -14.29 -19.31
C LEU A 421 15.45 -15.02 -19.12
N ALA A 422 15.40 -16.35 -18.96
CA ALA A 422 16.59 -17.14 -18.78
C ALA A 422 17.46 -17.20 -20.03
N ARG A 423 16.84 -17.29 -21.22
CA ARG A 423 17.55 -17.18 -22.50
C ARG A 423 18.28 -15.85 -22.62
N ALA A 424 17.60 -14.74 -22.34
CA ALA A 424 18.23 -13.41 -22.36
C ALA A 424 19.42 -13.32 -21.39
N ALA A 425 19.34 -13.98 -20.22
CA ALA A 425 20.43 -14.01 -19.24
C ALA A 425 21.63 -14.85 -19.73
N MET A 426 21.39 -15.94 -20.45
CA MET A 426 22.43 -16.80 -21.03
C MET A 426 23.13 -16.16 -22.22
N GLU A 427 22.38 -15.41 -23.04
CA GLU A 427 22.91 -14.69 -24.22
C GLU A 427 23.52 -13.33 -23.85
N GLY A 428 23.39 -12.87 -22.59
CA GLY A 428 23.83 -11.55 -22.15
C GLY A 428 23.04 -10.39 -22.78
N ALA A 429 21.85 -10.68 -23.30
CA ALA A 429 20.97 -9.73 -23.94
C ALA A 429 20.29 -8.80 -22.92
N PRO A 430 19.81 -7.60 -23.33
CA PRO A 430 19.02 -6.74 -22.47
C PRO A 430 17.77 -7.46 -21.96
N CYS A 431 17.38 -7.15 -20.72
CA CYS A 431 16.16 -7.67 -20.13
C CYS A 431 14.95 -7.32 -21.03
N PRO A 432 14.08 -8.29 -21.37
CA PRO A 432 12.82 -7.99 -22.05
C PRO A 432 11.99 -6.95 -21.28
N ASP A 433 11.39 -6.03 -22.03
CA ASP A 433 10.48 -5.03 -21.50
C ASP A 433 9.12 -5.65 -21.11
N ASP A 434 8.28 -4.85 -20.45
CA ASP A 434 6.97 -5.32 -19.99
C ASP A 434 6.02 -5.63 -21.16
N GLU A 435 6.18 -4.96 -22.31
CA GLU A 435 5.38 -5.20 -23.51
C GLU A 435 5.69 -6.57 -24.12
N ARG A 436 6.97 -6.90 -24.28
CA ARG A 436 7.39 -8.20 -24.81
C ARG A 436 7.00 -9.35 -23.89
N LEU A 437 7.12 -9.16 -22.56
CA LEU A 437 6.66 -10.17 -21.59
C LEU A 437 5.13 -10.30 -21.58
N ALA A 438 4.40 -9.21 -21.80
CA ALA A 438 2.94 -9.21 -21.91
C ALA A 438 2.45 -10.00 -23.13
N GLU A 439 3.09 -9.81 -24.29
CA GLU A 439 2.85 -10.62 -25.48
C GLU A 439 3.09 -12.11 -25.22
N ILE A 440 4.25 -12.47 -24.65
CA ILE A 440 4.62 -13.88 -24.42
C ILE A 440 3.69 -14.55 -23.41
N TYR A 441 3.22 -13.82 -22.41
CA TYR A 441 2.25 -14.32 -21.43
C TYR A 441 0.80 -14.32 -21.93
N GLY A 442 0.50 -13.70 -23.08
CA GLY A 442 -0.86 -13.59 -23.60
C GLY A 442 -1.74 -12.62 -22.81
N THR A 443 -1.15 -11.52 -22.30
CA THR A 443 -1.89 -10.46 -21.59
C THR A 443 -1.63 -9.08 -22.18
N ARG A 444 -2.56 -8.15 -21.98
CA ARG A 444 -2.37 -6.72 -22.27
C ARG A 444 -2.19 -5.89 -21.01
N SER A 445 -2.02 -6.53 -19.85
CA SER A 445 -1.95 -5.88 -18.54
C SER A 445 -0.52 -5.91 -17.98
N SER A 446 0.12 -4.74 -17.89
CA SER A 446 1.42 -4.55 -17.23
C SER A 446 1.40 -5.00 -15.76
N GLY A 447 0.27 -4.81 -15.07
CA GLY A 447 0.08 -5.28 -13.69
C GLY A 447 0.12 -6.81 -13.54
N ARG A 448 -0.31 -7.57 -14.56
CA ARG A 448 -0.18 -9.03 -14.56
C ARG A 448 1.27 -9.47 -14.74
N ILE A 449 2.07 -8.73 -15.51
CA ILE A 449 3.50 -9.00 -15.69
C ILE A 449 4.30 -8.72 -14.42
N ARG A 450 4.00 -7.64 -13.69
CA ARG A 450 4.61 -7.41 -12.37
C ARG A 450 4.31 -8.54 -11.38
N ARG A 451 3.05 -8.98 -11.29
CA ARG A 451 2.66 -10.13 -10.46
C ARG A 451 3.31 -11.43 -10.90
N LEU A 452 3.49 -11.63 -12.21
CA LEU A 452 4.19 -12.78 -12.76
C LEU A 452 5.66 -12.79 -12.34
N LEU A 453 6.34 -11.65 -12.44
CA LEU A 453 7.74 -11.52 -12.01
C LEU A 453 7.87 -11.73 -10.49
N GLU A 454 6.97 -11.15 -9.69
CA GLU A 454 6.90 -11.38 -8.25
C GLU A 454 6.65 -12.85 -7.91
N HIS A 455 5.81 -13.55 -8.66
CA HIS A 455 5.52 -14.97 -8.46
C HIS A 455 6.77 -15.83 -8.77
N LEU A 456 7.46 -15.54 -9.87
CA LEU A 456 8.71 -16.20 -10.22
C LEU A 456 9.83 -15.91 -9.20
N GLU A 457 9.86 -14.70 -8.65
CA GLU A 457 10.84 -14.29 -7.61
C GLU A 457 10.55 -14.96 -6.26
N LYS A 458 9.27 -15.03 -5.83
CA LYS A 458 8.87 -15.80 -4.64
C LYS A 458 9.16 -17.29 -4.78
N GLY A 459 9.07 -17.83 -5.99
CA GLY A 459 9.48 -19.19 -6.34
C GLY A 459 10.99 -19.40 -6.38
N ASN A 460 11.80 -18.36 -6.13
CA ASN A 460 13.27 -18.37 -6.22
C ASN A 460 13.79 -18.79 -7.61
N LEU A 461 12.97 -18.63 -8.66
CA LEU A 461 13.30 -18.93 -10.04
C LEU A 461 14.06 -17.77 -10.70
N ILE A 462 13.74 -16.53 -10.29
CA ILE A 462 14.39 -15.31 -10.76
C ILE A 462 14.71 -14.38 -9.58
N VAL A 463 15.60 -13.41 -9.80
CA VAL A 463 15.85 -12.28 -8.90
C VAL A 463 15.82 -11.02 -9.74
N VAL A 464 14.91 -10.10 -9.41
CA VAL A 464 14.77 -8.85 -10.16
C VAL A 464 15.64 -7.78 -9.50
N ARG A 465 16.46 -7.07 -10.29
CA ARG A 465 17.28 -5.95 -9.83
C ARG A 465 17.02 -4.74 -10.70
N THR A 466 16.67 -3.62 -10.08
CA THR A 466 16.51 -2.35 -10.78
C THR A 466 17.71 -1.47 -10.47
N ASP A 467 18.39 -0.97 -11.49
CA ASP A 467 19.49 -0.03 -11.31
C ASP A 467 18.96 1.38 -10.94
N TYR A 468 19.86 2.28 -10.53
CA TYR A 468 19.52 3.66 -10.15
C TYR A 468 18.95 4.50 -11.31
N GLY A 469 19.00 4.02 -12.55
CA GLY A 469 18.40 4.64 -13.72
C GLY A 469 17.01 4.08 -14.06
N GLY A 470 16.45 3.18 -13.23
CA GLY A 470 15.17 2.53 -13.48
C GLY A 470 15.24 1.36 -14.46
N ARG A 471 16.44 0.94 -14.90
CA ARG A 471 16.62 -0.17 -15.84
C ARG A 471 16.61 -1.49 -15.08
N ARG A 472 15.75 -2.40 -15.52
CA ARG A 472 15.58 -3.72 -14.93
C ARG A 472 16.65 -4.69 -15.46
N SER A 473 17.20 -5.50 -14.56
CA SER A 473 17.99 -6.68 -14.87
C SER A 473 17.42 -7.85 -14.09
N VAL A 474 17.47 -9.05 -14.65
CA VAL A 474 16.90 -10.27 -14.07
C VAL A 474 18.01 -11.30 -13.95
N GLY A 475 18.29 -11.71 -12.72
CA GLY A 475 19.18 -12.81 -12.40
C GLY A 475 18.43 -14.14 -12.37
N ILE A 476 19.07 -15.21 -12.84
CA ILE A 476 18.57 -16.58 -12.69
C ILE A 476 19.48 -17.30 -11.68
N PRO A 477 19.10 -17.40 -10.40
CA PRO A 477 19.97 -17.95 -9.35
C PRO A 477 20.49 -19.35 -9.64
N ALA A 478 19.64 -20.20 -10.22
CA ALA A 478 19.97 -21.59 -10.55
C ALA A 478 21.01 -21.73 -11.67
N LEU A 479 21.17 -20.71 -12.52
CA LEU A 479 22.18 -20.66 -13.60
C LEU A 479 23.37 -19.76 -13.25
N GLY A 480 23.26 -18.94 -12.20
CA GLY A 480 24.30 -17.97 -11.82
C GLY A 480 24.50 -16.84 -12.84
N MET A 481 23.53 -16.62 -13.74
CA MET A 481 23.60 -15.66 -14.85
C MET A 481 22.62 -14.51 -14.64
N THR A 482 22.85 -13.37 -15.31
CA THR A 482 22.01 -12.17 -15.20
C THR A 482 21.90 -11.49 -16.55
N THR A 483 20.71 -10.98 -16.90
CA THR A 483 20.49 -10.20 -18.12
C THR A 483 21.23 -8.87 -18.08
N ALA A 484 21.54 -8.30 -19.24
CA ALA A 484 21.96 -6.91 -19.31
C ALA A 484 20.77 -5.98 -18.92
N PRO A 485 21.05 -4.81 -18.33
CA PRO A 485 19.99 -3.84 -18.02
C PRO A 485 19.23 -3.43 -19.28
N VAL A 486 17.90 -3.19 -19.16
CA VAL A 486 17.05 -2.68 -20.26
C VAL A 486 17.73 -1.46 -20.91
N GLU A 487 17.90 -1.44 -22.24
CA GLU A 487 18.42 -0.25 -22.94
C GLU A 487 17.47 0.95 -22.77
N ALA A 488 18.05 2.15 -22.63
CA ALA A 488 17.34 3.37 -22.26
C ALA A 488 16.48 3.96 -23.40
#